data_AF-A0A3N1RZD7-F1
#
_entry.id   AF-A0A3N1RZD7-F1
#
_cell.length_a   1.000
_cell.length_b   1.000
_cell.length_c   1.000
_cell.angle_alpha   90.00
_cell.angle_beta   90.00
_cell.angle_gamma   90.00
#
_symmetry.space_group_name_H-M   'P 1'
#
loop_
_entity.id
_entity.type
_entity.pdbx_description
1 polymer ?
#
loop_
_entity_poly.entity_id
_entity_poly.type
_entity_poly.pdbx_seq_one_letter_code
_entity_poly.pdbx_strand_id
1 'polypeptide(L)'
;MKARDKTAREEPDKDQKLPDHASATPPAASRPADGHTIARWCARAGWPVHPLAPAQKTPPANCADCKGHHAPATCPCRNAGRWCHGFHAATTDPGLIDAWWSAQPRFGVGVSCGPADLVILDVDAHAAQVPERARLLPGIPIGPQVDLAGLATGFDTLALLAALRGQQDPAADETTLRVRTPSGGLHIWYRNPHPATRYRSSTGSSPRTALAWQVDIRADNGYIVAPGVRTTAGDYAPVSDAREPAPLPAWLAAELKRTGHVPGAVSPSLTPSGAPAPMRRSRPATRAAERLLEPLLAEVTACRTVSEGASFTEKLNRAAYTAGGLVEGGHLSGADARSLLAETARTARPHQERRNLMVIESALSAGAQRPLHPRGSS
;
A
#
# COMPACT_ATOMS: atom_id res chain seq x y z
N MET A 1 63.41 -54.38 31.81
CA MET A 1 62.75 -55.45 32.58
C MET A 1 61.70 -54.80 33.49
N LYS A 2 60.52 -55.42 33.59
CA LYS A 2 59.27 -54.90 34.17
C LYS A 2 59.32 -54.63 35.69
N ALA A 3 58.60 -53.61 36.15
CA ALA A 3 57.71 -53.59 37.34
C ALA A 3 56.99 -52.23 37.36
N ARG A 4 55.73 -52.09 36.91
CA ARG A 4 54.45 -52.31 37.64
C ARG A 4 54.37 -51.57 38.98
N ASP A 5 53.66 -50.45 38.99
CA ASP A 5 52.84 -50.04 40.12
C ASP A 5 51.44 -49.63 39.65
N LYS A 6 50.43 -50.02 40.42
CA LYS A 6 49.00 -49.89 40.16
C LYS A 6 48.48 -48.68 40.93
N THR A 7 47.91 -47.70 40.22
CA THR A 7 46.98 -46.74 40.82
C THR A 7 45.72 -46.69 39.99
N ALA A 8 44.61 -47.07 40.62
CA ALA A 8 43.27 -47.02 40.09
C ALA A 8 42.91 -45.58 39.68
N ARG A 9 42.36 -45.43 38.47
CA ARG A 9 41.68 -44.21 38.02
C ARG A 9 40.18 -44.46 38.16
N GLU A 10 39.55 -43.72 39.06
CA GLU A 10 38.10 -43.61 39.16
C GLU A 10 37.54 -42.97 37.87
N GLU A 11 36.52 -43.59 37.29
CA GLU A 11 35.72 -43.02 36.20
C GLU A 11 34.81 -41.92 36.76
N PRO A 12 34.70 -40.75 36.10
CA PRO A 12 33.69 -39.78 36.47
C PRO A 12 32.33 -40.15 35.84
N ASP A 13 31.36 -40.18 36.74
CA ASP A 13 29.92 -40.30 36.63
C ASP A 13 29.31 -39.63 35.38
N LYS A 14 28.65 -40.44 34.54
CA LYS A 14 27.84 -40.00 33.40
C LYS A 14 26.40 -39.77 33.87
N ASP A 15 26.14 -38.65 34.54
CA ASP A 15 24.78 -38.12 34.69
C ASP A 15 24.81 -36.61 35.00
N GLN A 16 25.08 -35.82 33.96
CA GLN A 16 24.70 -34.41 33.93
C GLN A 16 23.66 -34.21 32.85
N LYS A 17 22.40 -34.33 33.26
CA LYS A 17 21.22 -34.02 32.46
C LYS A 17 21.25 -32.52 32.14
N LEU A 18 21.41 -32.17 30.86
CA LEU A 18 21.27 -30.80 30.37
C LEU A 18 19.89 -30.25 30.77
N PRO A 19 19.77 -28.95 31.12
CA PRO A 19 18.48 -28.35 31.38
C PRO A 19 17.62 -28.43 30.12
N ASP A 20 16.42 -28.99 30.27
CA ASP A 20 15.40 -29.05 29.23
C ASP A 20 15.15 -27.63 28.70
N HIS A 21 15.60 -27.35 27.48
CA HIS A 21 15.12 -26.23 26.68
C HIS A 21 13.63 -26.50 26.42
N ALA A 22 12.80 -26.04 27.36
CA ALA A 22 11.36 -25.96 27.18
C ALA A 22 11.12 -25.27 25.85
N SER A 23 10.69 -26.06 24.86
CA SER A 23 10.20 -25.56 23.59
C SER A 23 9.03 -24.65 23.92
N ALA A 24 9.27 -23.34 23.89
CA ALA A 24 8.24 -22.34 23.99
C ALA A 24 7.25 -22.64 22.87
N THR A 25 6.10 -23.18 23.25
CA THR A 25 4.97 -23.32 22.35
C THR A 25 4.67 -21.90 21.84
N PRO A 26 4.63 -21.66 20.52
CA PRO A 26 4.26 -20.35 20.01
C PRO A 26 2.91 -19.97 20.65
N PRO A 27 2.70 -18.70 21.05
CA PRO A 27 1.45 -18.28 21.64
C PRO A 27 0.32 -18.75 20.74
N ALA A 28 -0.63 -19.50 21.31
CA ALA A 28 -1.79 -20.00 20.60
C ALA A 28 -2.38 -18.84 19.81
N ALA A 29 -2.36 -18.92 18.48
CA ALA A 29 -2.95 -17.92 17.62
C ALA A 29 -4.36 -17.66 18.14
N SER A 30 -4.60 -16.43 18.61
CA SER A 30 -5.89 -15.99 19.13
C SER A 30 -6.97 -16.48 18.16
N ARG A 31 -7.96 -17.23 18.65
CA ARG A 31 -9.10 -17.65 17.83
C ARG A 31 -9.57 -16.44 17.02
N PRO A 32 -9.76 -16.56 15.69
CA PRO A 32 -10.29 -15.46 14.91
C PRO A 32 -11.60 -15.02 15.58
N ALA A 33 -11.71 -13.73 15.86
CA ALA A 33 -12.90 -13.17 16.48
C ALA A 33 -14.12 -13.58 15.64
N ASP A 34 -15.19 -14.03 16.29
CA ASP A 34 -16.42 -14.31 15.58
C ASP A 34 -16.97 -13.04 14.91
N GLY A 35 -17.80 -13.22 13.88
CA GLY A 35 -18.32 -12.10 13.09
C GLY A 35 -19.07 -11.07 13.93
N HIS A 36 -19.74 -11.49 15.01
CA HIS A 36 -20.44 -10.58 15.93
C HIS A 36 -19.46 -9.64 16.65
N THR A 37 -18.38 -10.19 17.18
CA THR A 37 -17.32 -9.44 17.86
C THR A 37 -16.70 -8.41 16.93
N ILE A 38 -16.40 -8.81 15.68
CA ILE A 38 -15.86 -7.91 14.64
C ILE A 38 -16.88 -6.81 14.30
N ALA A 39 -18.15 -7.17 14.08
CA ALA A 39 -19.22 -6.21 13.76
C ALA A 39 -19.39 -5.17 14.88
N ARG A 40 -19.40 -5.60 16.14
CA ARG A 40 -19.47 -4.73 17.32
C ARG A 40 -18.25 -3.82 17.44
N TRP A 41 -17.06 -4.31 17.13
CA TRP A 41 -15.85 -3.50 17.11
C TRP A 41 -15.90 -2.41 16.03
N CYS A 42 -16.24 -2.77 14.79
CA CYS A 42 -16.40 -1.80 13.70
C CYS A 42 -17.47 -0.75 14.01
N ALA A 43 -18.62 -1.16 14.56
CA ALA A 43 -19.69 -0.23 14.92
C ALA A 43 -19.27 0.76 16.01
N ARG A 44 -18.50 0.32 17.02
CA ARG A 44 -17.90 1.22 18.03
C ARG A 44 -16.90 2.20 17.43
N ALA A 45 -16.19 1.81 16.36
CA ALA A 45 -15.32 2.69 15.59
C ALA A 45 -16.10 3.64 14.66
N GLY A 46 -17.44 3.60 14.68
CA GLY A 46 -18.30 4.44 13.85
C GLY A 46 -18.43 3.95 12.41
N TRP A 47 -18.04 2.71 12.11
CA TRP A 47 -18.12 2.16 10.75
C TRP A 47 -19.39 1.34 10.57
N PRO A 48 -20.36 1.78 9.74
CA PRO A 48 -21.57 1.02 9.51
C PRO A 48 -21.26 -0.34 8.87
N VAL A 49 -21.74 -1.41 9.51
CA VAL A 49 -21.50 -2.79 9.10
C VAL A 49 -22.73 -3.43 8.50
N HIS A 50 -22.52 -4.38 7.60
CA HIS A 50 -23.55 -5.28 7.09
C HIS A 50 -23.06 -6.73 7.08
N PRO A 51 -23.98 -7.71 7.09
CA PRO A 51 -23.60 -9.11 6.97
C PRO A 51 -23.00 -9.43 5.60
N LEU A 52 -22.01 -10.33 5.60
CA LEU A 52 -21.56 -11.09 4.44
C LEU A 52 -22.06 -12.53 4.59
N ALA A 53 -22.35 -13.17 3.46
CA ALA A 53 -22.70 -14.58 3.45
C ALA A 53 -21.58 -15.42 4.09
N PRO A 54 -21.88 -16.54 4.78
CA PRO A 54 -20.89 -17.30 5.51
C PRO A 54 -19.66 -17.66 4.67
N ALA A 55 -18.48 -17.28 5.17
CA ALA A 55 -17.19 -17.44 4.51
C ALA A 55 -17.08 -16.82 3.10
N GLN A 56 -17.93 -15.85 2.75
CA GLN A 56 -17.89 -15.14 1.47
C GLN A 56 -17.51 -13.68 1.65
N LYS A 57 -17.09 -13.04 0.55
CA LYS A 57 -16.85 -11.58 0.48
C LYS A 57 -18.08 -10.77 0.03
N THR A 58 -19.21 -11.44 -0.22
CA THR A 58 -20.44 -10.83 -0.75
C THR A 58 -21.58 -10.90 0.26
N PRO A 59 -22.54 -9.94 0.24
CA PRO A 59 -23.73 -9.99 1.09
C PRO A 59 -24.55 -11.26 0.89
N PRO A 60 -25.31 -11.70 1.92
CA PRO A 60 -26.32 -12.74 1.74
C PRO A 60 -27.41 -12.28 0.75
N ALA A 61 -28.10 -13.25 0.15
CA ALA A 61 -29.17 -12.98 -0.79
C ALA A 61 -30.31 -12.16 -0.16
N ASN A 62 -30.92 -11.30 -0.96
CA ASN A 62 -32.16 -10.60 -0.61
C ASN A 62 -33.31 -11.57 -0.37
N CYS A 63 -34.29 -11.17 0.46
CA CYS A 63 -35.56 -11.88 0.57
C CYS A 63 -36.32 -11.89 -0.77
N ALA A 64 -37.32 -12.76 -0.91
CA ALA A 64 -38.08 -12.92 -2.15
C ALA A 64 -38.62 -11.58 -2.70
N ASP A 65 -39.22 -10.75 -1.83
CA ASP A 65 -39.78 -9.44 -2.21
C ASP A 65 -38.71 -8.44 -2.66
N CYS A 66 -37.49 -8.57 -2.14
CA CYS A 66 -36.35 -7.72 -2.47
C CYS A 66 -35.51 -8.24 -3.64
N LYS A 67 -35.90 -9.36 -4.25
CA LYS A 67 -35.36 -9.77 -5.56
C LYS A 67 -35.93 -8.91 -6.69
N GLY A 68 -37.05 -8.21 -6.45
CA GLY A 68 -37.62 -7.24 -7.39
C GLY A 68 -36.84 -5.92 -7.44
N HIS A 69 -36.94 -5.20 -8.56
CA HIS A 69 -36.20 -3.96 -8.83
C HIS A 69 -36.81 -2.74 -8.10
N HIS A 70 -36.65 -2.65 -6.78
CA HIS A 70 -36.92 -1.41 -6.05
C HIS A 70 -35.62 -0.81 -5.49
N ALA A 71 -35.62 0.51 -5.33
CA ALA A 71 -34.48 1.22 -4.76
C ALA A 71 -34.26 0.83 -3.30
N PRO A 72 -33.01 0.55 -2.85
CA PRO A 72 -32.74 0.27 -1.45
C PRO A 72 -33.26 1.38 -0.52
N ALA A 73 -33.23 2.64 -0.95
CA ALA A 73 -33.70 3.79 -0.19
C ALA A 73 -35.15 3.66 0.32
N THR A 74 -36.03 3.03 -0.47
CA THR A 74 -37.47 2.92 -0.18
C THR A 74 -37.88 1.51 0.25
N CYS A 75 -36.91 0.62 0.48
CA CYS A 75 -37.18 -0.77 0.82
C CYS A 75 -37.77 -0.92 2.24
N PRO A 76 -38.96 -1.54 2.41
CA PRO A 76 -39.53 -1.80 3.72
C PRO A 76 -38.65 -2.68 4.64
N CYS A 77 -37.81 -3.55 4.06
CA CYS A 77 -36.88 -4.38 4.84
C CYS A 77 -35.91 -3.54 5.65
N ARG A 78 -35.42 -2.42 5.11
CA ARG A 78 -34.48 -1.56 5.83
C ARG A 78 -35.15 -0.85 7.00
N ASN A 79 -36.38 -0.37 6.81
CA ASN A 79 -37.18 0.22 7.89
C ASN A 79 -37.51 -0.80 8.98
N ALA A 80 -37.66 -2.07 8.61
CA ALA A 80 -37.85 -3.17 9.55
C ALA A 80 -36.53 -3.72 10.14
N GLY A 81 -35.39 -3.06 9.93
CA GLY A 81 -34.10 -3.48 10.48
C GLY A 81 -33.54 -4.78 9.89
N ARG A 82 -33.94 -5.19 8.68
CA ARG A 82 -33.40 -6.39 8.00
C ARG A 82 -32.20 -6.04 7.13
N TRP A 83 -31.28 -7.00 6.96
CA TRP A 83 -30.04 -6.85 6.19
C TRP A 83 -30.20 -6.83 4.64
N CYS A 84 -31.42 -6.80 4.11
CA CYS A 84 -31.62 -6.78 2.65
C CYS A 84 -30.95 -5.55 2.03
N HIS A 85 -30.42 -5.72 0.82
CA HIS A 85 -29.62 -4.71 0.09
C HIS A 85 -28.21 -4.47 0.65
N GLY A 86 -27.68 -5.42 1.44
CA GLY A 86 -26.26 -5.50 1.80
C GLY A 86 -25.74 -4.21 2.42
N PHE A 87 -24.70 -3.62 1.84
CA PHE A 87 -24.08 -2.40 2.36
C PHE A 87 -25.01 -1.18 2.41
N HIS A 88 -26.09 -1.16 1.63
CA HIS A 88 -27.09 -0.10 1.75
C HIS A 88 -27.89 -0.21 3.07
N ALA A 89 -27.98 -1.40 3.67
CA ALA A 89 -28.57 -1.61 4.99
C ALA A 89 -27.54 -1.53 6.13
N ALA A 90 -26.29 -1.15 5.85
CA ALA A 90 -25.26 -1.12 6.87
C ALA A 90 -25.63 -0.21 8.04
N THR A 91 -25.25 -0.61 9.25
CA THR A 91 -25.67 0.05 10.49
C THR A 91 -24.56 0.05 11.53
N THR A 92 -24.60 1.03 12.43
CA THR A 92 -23.82 1.04 13.69
C THR A 92 -24.70 0.71 14.90
N ASP A 93 -26.01 0.47 14.70
CA ASP A 93 -26.95 0.16 15.76
C ASP A 93 -26.59 -1.18 16.43
N PRO A 94 -26.20 -1.17 17.73
CA PRO A 94 -25.86 -2.39 18.45
C PRO A 94 -26.99 -3.42 18.48
N GLY A 95 -28.26 -2.99 18.56
CA GLY A 95 -29.40 -3.89 18.63
C GLY A 95 -29.64 -4.66 17.33
N LEU A 96 -29.49 -3.98 16.18
CA LEU A 96 -29.57 -4.65 14.88
C LEU A 96 -28.41 -5.62 14.66
N ILE A 97 -27.20 -5.24 15.06
CA ILE A 97 -26.02 -6.11 14.98
C ILE A 97 -26.22 -7.35 15.85
N ASP A 98 -26.66 -7.18 17.10
CA ASP A 98 -26.92 -8.29 18.02
C ASP A 98 -28.01 -9.21 17.44
N ALA A 99 -29.08 -8.66 16.88
CA ALA A 99 -30.15 -9.45 16.27
C ALA A 99 -29.69 -10.24 15.04
N TRP A 100 -28.93 -9.63 14.12
CA TRP A 100 -28.50 -10.28 12.87
C TRP A 100 -27.55 -11.45 13.12
N TRP A 101 -26.55 -11.25 13.99
CA TRP A 101 -25.58 -12.30 14.28
C TRP A 101 -26.12 -13.33 15.29
N SER A 102 -27.11 -12.99 16.12
CA SER A 102 -27.83 -14.01 16.91
C SER A 102 -28.63 -14.94 16.01
N ALA A 103 -29.29 -14.39 14.98
CA ALA A 103 -30.06 -15.18 14.01
C ALA A 103 -29.15 -16.00 13.07
N GLN A 104 -27.97 -15.46 12.73
CA GLN A 104 -27.04 -16.08 11.78
C GLN A 104 -25.57 -15.92 12.27
N PRO A 105 -25.12 -16.77 13.20
CA PRO A 105 -23.80 -16.64 13.83
C PRO A 105 -22.60 -16.78 12.88
N ARG A 106 -22.81 -17.34 11.68
CA ARG A 106 -21.77 -17.58 10.68
C ARG A 106 -21.57 -16.42 9.69
N PHE A 107 -22.32 -15.33 9.82
CA PHE A 107 -22.14 -14.18 8.93
C PHE A 107 -20.74 -13.57 9.09
N GLY A 108 -20.11 -13.28 7.95
CA GLY A 108 -18.94 -12.41 7.89
C GLY A 108 -19.37 -10.94 8.01
N VAL A 109 -18.41 -10.02 8.06
CA VAL A 109 -18.66 -8.58 8.27
C VAL A 109 -18.14 -7.78 7.09
N GLY A 110 -19.01 -6.97 6.48
CA GLY A 110 -18.64 -5.94 5.52
C GLY A 110 -18.84 -4.55 6.12
N VAL A 111 -17.98 -3.59 5.75
CA VAL A 111 -18.05 -2.19 6.15
C VAL A 111 -18.47 -1.35 4.95
N SER A 112 -19.53 -0.53 5.09
CA SER A 112 -19.91 0.41 4.04
C SER A 112 -19.05 1.68 4.13
N CYS A 113 -18.25 1.94 3.09
CA CYS A 113 -17.21 2.96 3.14
C CYS A 113 -17.77 4.38 3.13
N GLY A 114 -18.76 4.66 2.27
CA GLY A 114 -19.34 6.01 2.11
C GLY A 114 -19.95 6.57 3.40
N PRO A 115 -20.87 5.86 4.08
CA PRO A 115 -21.41 6.28 5.38
C PRO A 115 -20.38 6.34 6.51
N ALA A 116 -19.26 5.62 6.39
CA ALA A 116 -18.15 5.67 7.35
C ALA A 116 -17.16 6.82 7.07
N ASP A 117 -17.39 7.63 6.03
CA ASP A 117 -16.43 8.61 5.51
C ASP A 117 -15.03 8.00 5.27
N LEU A 118 -14.99 6.77 4.75
CA LEU A 118 -13.76 6.05 4.45
C LEU A 118 -13.43 6.10 2.96
N VAL A 119 -12.13 6.18 2.67
CA VAL A 119 -11.55 5.97 1.34
C VAL A 119 -10.53 4.86 1.46
N ILE A 120 -10.81 3.73 0.82
CA ILE A 120 -9.92 2.56 0.83
C ILE A 120 -9.22 2.47 -0.52
N LEU A 121 -7.90 2.31 -0.50
CA LEU A 121 -7.14 1.82 -1.66
C LEU A 121 -7.06 0.29 -1.53
N ASP A 122 -7.70 -0.40 -2.46
CA ASP A 122 -7.75 -1.86 -2.56
C ASP A 122 -6.75 -2.27 -3.65
N VAL A 123 -5.55 -2.66 -3.20
CA VAL A 123 -4.36 -2.88 -4.04
C VAL A 123 -4.23 -4.38 -4.36
N ASP A 124 -4.32 -4.72 -5.64
CA ASP A 124 -4.21 -6.11 -6.09
C ASP A 124 -2.76 -6.57 -6.20
N ALA A 125 -2.51 -7.83 -5.82
CA ALA A 125 -1.20 -8.49 -5.90
C ALA A 125 -1.04 -9.44 -7.09
N HIS A 126 -2.08 -9.63 -7.90
CA HIS A 126 -2.02 -10.64 -8.96
C HIS A 126 -1.27 -10.11 -10.18
N ALA A 127 -0.23 -10.83 -10.60
CA ALA A 127 0.47 -10.50 -11.83
C ALA A 127 -0.51 -10.56 -13.01
N ALA A 128 -0.56 -9.51 -13.83
CA ALA A 128 -1.36 -9.47 -15.04
C ALA A 128 -0.58 -8.81 -16.18
N GLN A 129 -1.10 -8.96 -17.41
CA GLN A 129 -0.52 -8.26 -18.55
C GLN A 129 -0.59 -6.74 -18.33
N VAL A 130 0.58 -6.12 -18.33
CA VAL A 130 0.73 -4.68 -18.17
C VAL A 130 -0.03 -3.96 -19.30
N PRO A 131 -0.97 -3.05 -18.99
CA PRO A 131 -1.70 -2.33 -20.01
C PRO A 131 -0.81 -1.28 -20.68
N GLU A 132 -1.35 -0.62 -21.70
CA GLU A 132 -0.70 0.53 -22.32
C GLU A 132 -0.29 1.59 -21.28
N ARG A 133 0.85 2.25 -21.51
CA ARG A 133 1.45 3.25 -20.59
C ARG A 133 0.45 4.29 -20.09
N ALA A 134 -0.42 4.79 -20.98
CA ALA A 134 -1.42 5.80 -20.66
C ALA A 134 -2.47 5.33 -19.63
N ARG A 135 -2.63 4.01 -19.45
CA ARG A 135 -3.58 3.40 -18.50
C ARG A 135 -2.98 3.07 -17.15
N LEU A 136 -1.65 3.08 -17.01
CA LEU A 136 -1.00 2.78 -15.72
C LEU A 136 -1.32 3.84 -14.68
N LEU A 137 -1.19 5.11 -15.05
CA LEU A 137 -1.48 6.28 -14.23
C LEU A 137 -2.30 7.27 -15.07
N PRO A 138 -3.64 7.12 -15.14
CA PRO A 138 -4.48 7.93 -16.02
C PRO A 138 -4.22 9.42 -15.81
N GLY A 139 -3.89 10.15 -16.89
CA GLY A 139 -3.58 11.59 -16.84
C GLY A 139 -2.16 11.95 -16.39
N ILE A 140 -1.26 10.98 -16.20
CA ILE A 140 0.17 11.19 -16.00
C ILE A 140 0.93 10.50 -17.13
N PRO A 141 1.57 11.25 -18.04
CA PRO A 141 2.36 10.66 -19.12
C PRO A 141 3.56 9.89 -18.56
N ILE A 142 3.68 8.61 -18.92
CA ILE A 142 4.87 7.79 -18.64
C ILE A 142 5.63 7.65 -19.95
N GLY A 143 6.73 8.39 -20.09
CA GLY A 143 7.53 8.41 -21.31
C GLY A 143 8.18 7.05 -21.63
N PRO A 144 8.51 6.77 -22.90
CA PRO A 144 9.07 5.49 -23.33
C PRO A 144 10.40 5.14 -22.67
N GLN A 145 11.13 6.14 -22.17
CA GLN A 145 12.38 5.98 -21.42
C GLN A 145 12.21 5.33 -20.04
N VAL A 146 10.99 5.30 -19.50
CA VAL A 146 10.71 4.58 -18.25
C VAL A 146 10.57 3.10 -18.60
N ASP A 147 11.53 2.29 -18.19
CA ASP A 147 11.43 0.85 -18.29
C ASP A 147 10.30 0.34 -17.37
N LEU A 148 9.39 -0.44 -17.94
CA LEU A 148 8.27 -1.04 -17.22
C LEU A 148 8.48 -2.53 -16.98
N ALA A 149 9.63 -3.08 -17.36
CA ALA A 149 9.98 -4.46 -17.08
C ALA A 149 9.95 -4.72 -15.56
N GLY A 150 9.12 -5.68 -15.14
CA GLY A 150 8.95 -6.05 -13.74
C GLY A 150 7.78 -5.38 -13.04
N LEU A 151 7.14 -4.37 -13.64
CA LEU A 151 5.83 -3.90 -13.18
C LEU A 151 4.82 -5.02 -13.41
N ALA A 152 4.21 -5.52 -12.35
CA ALA A 152 3.33 -6.69 -12.44
C ALA A 152 2.03 -6.51 -11.66
N THR A 153 2.02 -5.66 -10.63
CA THR A 153 0.96 -5.59 -9.64
C THR A 153 0.48 -4.16 -9.36
N GLY A 154 -0.61 -4.01 -8.62
CA GLY A 154 -1.08 -2.72 -8.11
C GLY A 154 -0.11 -2.05 -7.12
N PHE A 155 0.74 -2.84 -6.45
CA PHE A 155 1.79 -2.30 -5.60
C PHE A 155 2.81 -1.52 -6.41
N ASP A 156 3.19 -2.03 -7.58
CA ASP A 156 4.20 -1.40 -8.43
C ASP A 156 3.69 -0.07 -9.01
N THR A 157 2.42 -0.02 -9.43
CA THR A 157 1.82 1.22 -9.96
C THR A 157 1.53 2.24 -8.88
N LEU A 158 1.13 1.82 -7.69
CA LEU A 158 0.94 2.72 -6.55
C LEU A 158 2.27 3.31 -6.07
N ALA A 159 3.32 2.49 -5.99
CA ALA A 159 4.67 2.94 -5.68
C ALA A 159 5.21 3.89 -6.76
N LEU A 160 4.95 3.60 -8.04
CA LEU A 160 5.31 4.50 -9.15
C LEU A 160 4.59 5.86 -9.02
N LEU A 161 3.30 5.87 -8.69
CA LEU A 161 2.55 7.11 -8.46
C LEU A 161 3.16 7.92 -7.31
N ALA A 162 3.43 7.28 -6.17
CA ALA A 162 4.04 7.92 -5.01
C ALA A 162 5.43 8.50 -5.34
N ALA A 163 6.25 7.73 -6.05
CA ALA A 163 7.57 8.17 -6.53
C ALA A 163 7.48 9.40 -7.45
N LEU A 164 6.56 9.40 -8.41
CA LEU A 164 6.35 10.55 -9.32
C LEU A 164 5.84 11.81 -8.60
N ARG A 165 5.27 11.65 -7.41
CA ARG A 165 4.83 12.76 -6.54
C ARG A 165 5.83 13.12 -5.44
N GLY A 166 6.93 12.40 -5.32
CA GLY A 166 7.89 12.58 -4.22
C GLY A 166 7.25 12.34 -2.86
N GLN A 167 6.37 11.33 -2.77
CA GLN A 167 5.61 10.98 -1.57
C GLN A 167 5.97 9.57 -1.10
N GLN A 168 5.68 9.29 0.18
CA GLN A 168 5.76 7.94 0.72
C GLN A 168 4.77 7.02 -0.02
N ASP A 169 5.20 5.79 -0.28
CA ASP A 169 4.34 4.72 -0.80
C ASP A 169 3.21 4.41 0.20
N PRO A 170 1.93 4.60 -0.17
CA PRO A 170 0.80 4.29 0.72
C PRO A 170 0.78 2.84 1.20
N ALA A 171 1.32 1.88 0.43
CA ALA A 171 1.39 0.48 0.88
C ALA A 171 2.34 0.32 2.08
N ALA A 172 3.29 1.24 2.26
CA ALA A 172 4.24 1.31 3.37
C ALA A 172 3.82 2.30 4.48
N ASP A 173 2.62 2.88 4.42
CA ASP A 173 2.12 3.81 5.43
C ASP A 173 1.69 3.06 6.71
N GLU A 174 2.58 3.03 7.70
CA GLU A 174 2.32 2.32 8.97
C GLU A 174 1.48 3.13 9.95
N THR A 175 1.22 4.41 9.63
CA THR A 175 0.43 5.30 10.48
C THR A 175 -1.06 5.09 10.33
N THR A 176 -1.47 4.29 9.33
CA THR A 176 -2.86 3.99 9.03
C THR A 176 -3.19 2.51 9.11
N LEU A 177 -4.46 2.19 9.31
CA LEU A 177 -4.96 0.81 9.27
C LEU A 177 -4.73 0.19 7.88
N ARG A 178 -4.01 -0.93 7.87
CA ARG A 178 -3.75 -1.74 6.67
C ARG A 178 -4.16 -3.18 6.90
N VAL A 179 -4.78 -3.80 5.89
CA VAL A 179 -5.31 -5.18 5.97
C VAL A 179 -4.85 -5.97 4.76
N ARG A 180 -4.07 -7.03 4.97
CA ARG A 180 -3.70 -7.97 3.91
C ARG A 180 -4.91 -8.79 3.51
N THR A 181 -5.12 -8.94 2.20
CA THR A 181 -6.22 -9.72 1.66
C THR A 181 -5.77 -11.17 1.40
N PRO A 182 -6.72 -12.11 1.27
CA PRO A 182 -6.38 -13.50 1.02
C PRO A 182 -5.64 -13.75 -0.31
N SER A 183 -5.83 -12.87 -1.31
CA SER A 183 -5.12 -12.93 -2.59
C SER A 183 -3.69 -12.38 -2.54
N GLY A 184 -3.23 -11.96 -1.36
CA GLY A 184 -1.93 -11.30 -1.18
C GLY A 184 -1.96 -9.79 -1.40
N GLY A 185 -3.11 -9.22 -1.76
CA GLY A 185 -3.33 -7.78 -1.90
C GLY A 185 -3.37 -7.03 -0.56
N LEU A 186 -3.64 -5.74 -0.61
CA LEU A 186 -3.65 -4.87 0.56
C LEU A 186 -4.79 -3.85 0.50
N HIS A 187 -5.61 -3.80 1.54
CA HIS A 187 -6.49 -2.65 1.78
C HIS A 187 -5.74 -1.63 2.63
N ILE A 188 -5.64 -0.38 2.15
CA ILE A 188 -5.09 0.75 2.89
C ILE A 188 -6.26 1.67 3.22
N TRP A 189 -6.55 1.84 4.50
CA TRP A 189 -7.74 2.54 4.97
C TRP A 189 -7.39 3.98 5.28
N TYR A 190 -8.15 4.94 4.75
CA TYR A 190 -8.04 6.35 5.17
C TYR A 190 -9.40 6.90 5.56
N ARG A 191 -9.45 7.76 6.58
CA ARG A 191 -10.63 8.58 6.87
C ARG A 191 -10.63 9.83 6.01
N ASN A 192 -11.77 10.21 5.47
CA ASN A 192 -11.96 11.47 4.78
C ASN A 192 -12.08 12.61 5.80
N PRO A 193 -11.10 13.52 5.91
CA PRO A 193 -11.17 14.62 6.86
C PRO A 193 -12.19 15.71 6.46
N HIS A 194 -12.72 15.67 5.24
CA HIS A 194 -13.61 16.68 4.68
C HIS A 194 -14.88 16.03 4.08
N PRO A 195 -15.88 15.66 4.90
CA PRO A 195 -17.05 14.90 4.46
C PRO A 195 -17.93 15.63 3.42
N ALA A 196 -17.78 16.94 3.28
CA ALA A 196 -18.38 17.71 2.19
C ALA A 196 -17.84 17.33 0.80
N THR A 197 -16.61 16.82 0.71
CA THR A 197 -16.05 16.25 -0.52
C THR A 197 -16.27 14.75 -0.52
N ARG A 198 -17.18 14.29 -1.38
CA ARG A 198 -17.49 12.87 -1.54
C ARG A 198 -16.58 12.24 -2.60
N TYR A 199 -16.12 11.01 -2.35
CA TYR A 199 -15.31 10.24 -3.28
C TYR A 199 -16.11 9.06 -3.81
N ARG A 200 -16.06 8.85 -5.13
CA ARG A 200 -16.72 7.71 -5.80
C ARG A 200 -15.80 6.49 -5.75
N SER A 201 -16.41 5.31 -5.64
CA SER A 201 -15.69 4.06 -5.85
C SER A 201 -15.28 3.88 -7.32
N SER A 202 -14.19 3.16 -7.57
CA SER A 202 -13.70 2.82 -8.90
C SER A 202 -12.97 1.49 -8.92
N THR A 203 -12.76 0.96 -10.12
CA THR A 203 -11.93 -0.24 -10.35
C THR A 203 -10.65 0.19 -11.05
N GLY A 204 -9.50 -0.31 -10.63
CA GLY A 204 -8.18 0.04 -11.16
C GLY A 204 -7.98 -0.34 -12.64
N SER A 205 -8.86 -1.17 -13.21
CA SER A 205 -8.87 -1.51 -14.64
C SER A 205 -9.80 -0.62 -15.48
N SER A 206 -10.59 0.26 -14.85
CA SER A 206 -11.60 1.09 -15.50
C SER A 206 -10.98 2.09 -16.49
N PRO A 207 -11.49 2.19 -17.72
CA PRO A 207 -11.03 3.18 -18.70
C PRO A 207 -11.58 4.59 -18.43
N ARG A 208 -12.55 4.75 -17.53
CA ARG A 208 -13.21 6.04 -17.24
C ARG A 208 -12.62 6.76 -16.02
N THR A 209 -12.41 6.00 -14.95
CA THR A 209 -12.02 6.54 -13.64
C THR A 209 -11.23 5.46 -12.94
N ALA A 210 -9.93 5.69 -12.73
CA ALA A 210 -9.02 4.83 -11.99
C ALA A 210 -7.89 5.70 -11.42
N LEU A 211 -7.44 5.40 -10.20
CA LEU A 211 -6.30 6.09 -9.59
C LEU A 211 -4.99 5.62 -10.25
N ALA A 212 -4.83 4.30 -10.30
CA ALA A 212 -3.72 3.59 -10.91
C ALA A 212 -4.19 2.21 -11.37
N TRP A 213 -3.48 1.58 -12.31
CA TRP A 213 -3.77 0.21 -12.71
C TRP A 213 -3.66 -0.74 -11.51
N GLN A 214 -4.67 -1.62 -11.35
CA GLN A 214 -4.77 -2.57 -10.23
C GLN A 214 -4.90 -1.94 -8.82
N VAL A 215 -5.35 -0.68 -8.74
CA VAL A 215 -5.73 -0.04 -7.48
C VAL A 215 -7.19 0.37 -7.55
N ASP A 216 -8.04 -0.42 -6.91
CA ASP A 216 -9.46 -0.13 -6.73
C ASP A 216 -9.64 0.94 -5.64
N ILE A 217 -10.62 1.83 -5.83
CA ILE A 217 -11.03 2.78 -4.78
C ILE A 217 -12.38 2.34 -4.23
N ARG A 218 -12.46 2.12 -2.92
CA ARG A 218 -13.73 1.86 -2.22
C ARG A 218 -14.08 3.05 -1.34
N ALA A 219 -15.15 3.74 -1.71
CA ALA A 219 -15.66 4.93 -1.02
C ALA A 219 -17.19 4.94 -1.12
N ASP A 220 -17.80 6.01 -1.64
CA ASP A 220 -19.25 6.06 -1.79
C ASP A 220 -19.77 4.95 -2.70
N ASN A 221 -20.92 4.40 -2.29
CA ASN A 221 -21.57 3.24 -2.90
C ASN A 221 -20.65 2.01 -3.01
N GLY A 222 -19.63 1.94 -2.16
CA GLY A 222 -18.73 0.80 -2.01
C GLY A 222 -18.78 0.23 -0.59
N TYR A 223 -18.28 -1.00 -0.47
CA TYR A 223 -18.03 -1.65 0.80
C TYR A 223 -16.73 -2.44 0.71
N ILE A 224 -16.21 -2.81 1.87
CA ILE A 224 -15.00 -3.62 1.99
C ILE A 224 -15.21 -4.70 3.07
N VAL A 225 -14.48 -5.81 2.96
CA VAL A 225 -14.50 -6.83 4.02
C VAL A 225 -13.78 -6.27 5.25
N ALA A 226 -14.38 -6.44 6.43
CA ALA A 226 -13.84 -5.90 7.67
C ALA A 226 -12.51 -6.59 8.06
N PRO A 227 -11.62 -5.87 8.77
CA PRO A 227 -10.41 -6.46 9.34
C PRO A 227 -10.75 -7.62 10.30
N GLY A 228 -10.00 -8.73 10.20
CA GLY A 228 -10.16 -9.94 11.01
C GLY A 228 -11.15 -10.97 10.46
N VAL A 229 -11.89 -10.65 9.40
CA VAL A 229 -12.85 -11.60 8.79
C VAL A 229 -12.12 -12.71 8.02
N ARG A 230 -12.60 -13.94 8.18
CA ARG A 230 -12.17 -15.11 7.41
C ARG A 230 -13.18 -15.46 6.32
N THR A 231 -12.69 -15.69 5.12
CA THR A 231 -13.46 -16.21 3.98
C THR A 231 -12.93 -17.58 3.56
N THR A 232 -13.60 -18.23 2.60
CA THR A 232 -13.09 -19.46 1.97
C THR A 232 -11.73 -19.26 1.29
N ALA A 233 -11.44 -18.04 0.82
CA ALA A 233 -10.16 -17.71 0.21
C ALA A 233 -9.05 -17.49 1.24
N GLY A 234 -9.38 -17.24 2.51
CA GLY A 234 -8.44 -16.95 3.60
C GLY A 234 -8.82 -15.72 4.42
N ASP A 235 -7.83 -15.19 5.15
CA ASP A 235 -8.01 -14.14 6.15
C ASP A 235 -7.78 -12.73 5.61
N TYR A 236 -8.61 -11.79 6.09
CA TYR A 236 -8.37 -10.36 5.99
C TYR A 236 -7.61 -9.90 7.23
N ALA A 237 -6.28 -9.96 7.18
CA ALA A 237 -5.41 -9.81 8.36
C ALA A 237 -4.86 -8.39 8.51
N PRO A 238 -5.10 -7.66 9.62
CA PRO A 238 -4.38 -6.42 9.91
C PRO A 238 -2.86 -6.64 9.94
N VAL A 239 -2.06 -5.76 9.34
CA VAL A 239 -0.60 -5.97 9.17
C VAL A 239 0.32 -5.04 9.97
N SER A 240 -0.20 -3.98 10.59
CA SER A 240 0.58 -3.04 11.43
C SER A 240 -0.10 -2.81 12.77
N ASP A 241 0.51 -2.05 13.68
CA ASP A 241 -0.07 -1.69 14.97
C ASP A 241 -1.19 -0.64 14.89
N ALA A 242 -1.21 0.17 13.83
CA ALA A 242 -2.31 1.09 13.57
C ALA A 242 -3.65 0.32 13.38
N ARG A 243 -4.58 0.52 14.31
CA ARG A 243 -5.94 -0.05 14.29
C ARG A 243 -7.00 0.94 13.77
N GLU A 244 -6.62 2.20 13.57
CA GLU A 244 -7.49 3.26 13.12
C GLU A 244 -7.02 3.84 11.76
N PRO A 245 -7.93 4.20 10.85
CA PRO A 245 -7.60 4.91 9.62
C PRO A 245 -7.08 6.33 9.90
N ALA A 246 -5.87 6.61 9.42
CA ALA A 246 -5.29 7.95 9.40
C ALA A 246 -6.08 8.88 8.45
N PRO A 247 -5.96 10.21 8.60
CA PRO A 247 -6.51 11.15 7.62
C PRO A 247 -5.99 10.86 6.21
N LEU A 248 -6.87 10.92 5.21
CA LEU A 248 -6.50 10.84 3.80
C LEU A 248 -5.41 11.88 3.49
N PRO A 249 -4.21 11.47 3.03
CA PRO A 249 -3.14 12.40 2.70
C PRO A 249 -3.58 13.39 1.62
N ALA A 250 -3.24 14.68 1.79
CA ALA A 250 -3.67 15.74 0.89
C ALA A 250 -3.24 15.50 -0.58
N TRP A 251 -2.08 14.87 -0.80
CA TRP A 251 -1.60 14.54 -2.13
C TRP A 251 -2.44 13.43 -2.78
N LEU A 252 -2.86 12.40 -2.03
CA LEU A 252 -3.77 11.36 -2.53
C LEU A 252 -5.16 11.94 -2.81
N ALA A 253 -5.65 12.83 -1.96
CA ALA A 253 -6.89 13.56 -2.21
C ALA A 253 -6.84 14.37 -3.52
N ALA A 254 -5.70 15.01 -3.81
CA ALA A 254 -5.48 15.71 -5.07
C ALA A 254 -5.44 14.76 -6.28
N GLU A 255 -4.80 13.59 -6.15
CA GLU A 255 -4.77 12.56 -7.21
C GLU A 255 -6.16 11.96 -7.48
N LEU A 256 -6.95 11.70 -6.44
CA LEU A 256 -8.34 11.25 -6.56
C LEU A 256 -9.21 12.30 -7.27
N LYS A 257 -9.03 13.58 -6.94
CA LYS A 257 -9.70 14.68 -7.64
C LYS A 257 -9.28 14.75 -9.12
N ARG A 258 -7.97 14.67 -9.40
CA ARG A 258 -7.40 14.71 -10.76
C ARG A 258 -7.97 13.61 -11.66
N THR A 259 -8.14 12.41 -11.10
CA THR A 259 -8.63 11.21 -11.78
C THR A 259 -10.16 11.10 -11.83
N GLY A 260 -10.89 12.14 -11.38
CA GLY A 260 -12.35 12.20 -11.50
C GLY A 260 -13.13 11.45 -10.42
N HIS A 261 -12.50 11.08 -9.29
CA HIS A 261 -13.20 10.44 -8.17
C HIS A 261 -14.08 11.43 -7.38
N VAL A 262 -13.88 12.73 -7.55
CA VAL A 262 -14.73 13.76 -6.94
C VAL A 262 -15.82 14.19 -7.94
N PRO A 263 -17.12 13.95 -7.64
CA PRO A 263 -18.24 14.45 -8.44
C PRO A 263 -18.12 15.93 -8.78
N GLY A 264 -18.29 16.30 -10.06
CA GLY A 264 -18.36 17.71 -10.48
C GLY A 264 -17.03 18.45 -10.47
N ALA A 265 -15.91 17.81 -10.11
CA ALA A 265 -14.59 18.37 -10.32
C ALA A 265 -14.26 18.32 -11.82
N VAL A 266 -14.13 19.48 -12.46
CA VAL A 266 -13.65 19.58 -13.85
C VAL A 266 -12.17 19.16 -13.85
N SER A 267 -11.82 18.07 -14.54
CA SER A 267 -10.43 17.73 -14.80
C SER A 267 -9.83 18.81 -15.70
N PRO A 268 -8.72 19.48 -15.33
CA PRO A 268 -8.04 20.35 -16.27
C PRO A 268 -7.48 19.48 -17.40
N SER A 269 -8.00 19.69 -18.61
CA SER A 269 -7.45 19.10 -19.84
C SER A 269 -6.08 19.73 -20.06
N LEU A 270 -5.01 18.96 -19.88
CA LEU A 270 -3.65 19.42 -20.17
C LEU A 270 -3.42 19.32 -21.68
N THR A 271 -3.46 20.46 -22.36
CA THR A 271 -2.84 20.63 -23.67
C THR A 271 -1.32 20.42 -23.54
N PRO A 272 -0.66 19.77 -24.52
CA PRO A 272 0.79 19.66 -24.51
C PRO A 272 1.41 21.03 -24.77
N SER A 273 2.12 21.61 -23.80
CA SER A 273 2.85 22.85 -23.98
C SER A 273 4.26 22.58 -24.50
N GLY A 274 4.54 23.20 -25.65
CA GLY A 274 5.81 23.48 -26.33
C GLY A 274 7.13 22.87 -25.84
N ALA A 275 7.84 22.24 -26.79
CA ALA A 275 9.26 21.90 -26.69
C ALA A 275 10.16 23.17 -26.56
N PRO A 276 11.27 23.12 -25.81
CA PRO A 276 12.32 24.13 -25.90
C PRO A 276 13.46 23.71 -26.86
N ALA A 277 14.07 24.72 -27.50
CA ALA A 277 15.17 24.66 -28.46
C ALA A 277 16.56 24.41 -27.82
N PRO A 278 17.62 24.05 -28.59
CA PRO A 278 18.91 23.62 -28.04
C PRO A 278 19.96 24.74 -27.97
N MET A 279 20.96 24.55 -27.08
CA MET A 279 22.35 25.11 -26.97
C MET A 279 22.64 25.63 -25.54
N ARG A 280 23.83 25.54 -24.93
CA ARG A 280 25.21 25.21 -25.34
C ARG A 280 26.03 24.81 -24.08
N ARG A 281 27.10 24.03 -24.26
CA ARG A 281 28.02 23.52 -23.20
C ARG A 281 28.82 24.63 -22.48
N SER A 282 28.99 24.48 -21.16
CA SER A 282 30.22 24.88 -20.43
C SER A 282 30.34 24.10 -19.09
N ARG A 283 31.52 23.51 -18.82
CA ARG A 283 31.92 22.88 -17.53
C ARG A 283 32.71 23.94 -16.74
N PRO A 284 32.47 24.13 -15.44
CA PRO A 284 33.00 23.24 -14.39
C PRO A 284 31.99 23.03 -13.24
N ALA A 285 31.31 21.89 -13.22
CA ALA A 285 30.13 21.65 -12.38
C ALA A 285 30.22 20.47 -11.38
N THR A 286 31.32 19.70 -11.40
CA THR A 286 31.36 18.38 -10.72
C THR A 286 31.36 18.49 -9.19
N ARG A 287 32.14 19.41 -8.60
CA ARG A 287 32.24 19.53 -7.12
C ARG A 287 30.95 19.97 -6.43
N ALA A 288 30.12 20.78 -7.08
CA ALA A 288 28.87 21.25 -6.48
C ALA A 288 27.76 20.19 -6.57
N ALA A 289 27.74 19.41 -7.65
CA ALA A 289 26.88 18.23 -7.78
C ALA A 289 27.25 17.14 -6.76
N GLU A 290 28.54 16.88 -6.57
CA GLU A 290 29.04 15.95 -5.55
C GLU A 290 28.57 16.33 -4.15
N ARG A 291 28.69 17.61 -3.75
CA ARG A 291 28.23 18.09 -2.42
C ARG A 291 26.75 17.88 -2.14
N LEU A 292 25.90 17.87 -3.17
CA LEU A 292 24.46 17.63 -3.02
C LEU A 292 24.13 16.14 -2.95
N LEU A 293 24.86 15.31 -3.70
CA LEU A 293 24.54 13.89 -3.83
C LEU A 293 25.17 13.04 -2.73
N GLU A 294 26.38 13.39 -2.28
CA GLU A 294 27.15 12.66 -1.24
C GLU A 294 26.35 12.37 0.04
N PRO A 295 25.70 13.36 0.71
CA PRO A 295 24.96 13.07 1.94
C PRO A 295 23.77 12.13 1.71
N LEU A 296 23.13 12.19 0.53
CA LEU A 296 22.01 11.32 0.17
C LEU A 296 22.47 9.87 -0.05
N LEU A 297 23.63 9.68 -0.68
CA LEU A 297 24.22 8.35 -0.87
C LEU A 297 24.72 7.75 0.44
N ALA A 298 25.23 8.58 1.35
CA ALA A 298 25.61 8.14 2.69
C ALA A 298 24.40 7.58 3.47
N GLU A 299 23.24 8.24 3.39
CA GLU A 299 22.00 7.75 4.01
C GLU A 299 21.52 6.42 3.42
N VAL A 300 21.63 6.24 2.10
CA VAL A 300 21.31 4.96 1.44
C VAL A 300 22.27 3.87 1.92
N THR A 301 23.57 4.15 1.97
CA THR A 301 24.61 3.21 2.44
C THR A 301 24.39 2.79 3.90
N ALA A 302 24.01 3.74 4.76
CA ALA A 302 23.76 3.49 6.18
C ALA A 302 22.68 2.43 6.42
N CYS A 303 21.75 2.24 5.47
CA CYS A 303 20.70 1.23 5.58
C CYS A 303 21.24 -0.19 5.67
N ARG A 304 22.49 -0.47 5.22
CA ARG A 304 23.15 -1.78 5.33
C ARG A 304 23.14 -2.37 6.75
N THR A 305 23.12 -1.51 7.77
CA THR A 305 23.19 -1.92 9.19
C THR A 305 21.89 -2.53 9.73
N VAL A 306 20.79 -2.42 8.98
CA VAL A 306 19.47 -2.97 9.34
C VAL A 306 19.06 -3.97 8.27
N SER A 307 18.48 -5.13 8.63
CA SER A 307 18.12 -6.19 7.68
C SER A 307 16.85 -5.90 6.88
N GLU A 308 15.86 -5.24 7.48
CA GLU A 308 14.59 -4.83 6.85
C GLU A 308 14.13 -3.46 7.39
N GLY A 309 13.36 -2.69 6.62
CA GLY A 309 13.01 -1.31 6.97
C GLY A 309 14.17 -0.31 6.80
N ALA A 310 14.07 0.85 7.47
CA ALA A 310 14.97 2.03 7.40
C ALA A 310 14.72 3.06 6.28
N SER A 311 13.52 3.08 5.68
CA SER A 311 13.17 3.98 4.57
C SER A 311 14.15 3.90 3.39
N PHE A 312 14.75 2.73 3.17
CA PHE A 312 15.81 2.53 2.17
C PHE A 312 15.34 2.95 0.77
N THR A 313 14.16 2.50 0.34
CA THR A 313 13.60 2.81 -0.98
C THR A 313 13.33 4.32 -1.14
N GLU A 314 12.88 5.00 -0.10
CA GLU A 314 12.67 6.45 -0.09
C GLU A 314 13.99 7.21 -0.21
N LYS A 315 15.00 6.84 0.59
CA LYS A 315 16.34 7.42 0.53
C LYS A 315 16.99 7.21 -0.84
N LEU A 316 16.84 6.01 -1.40
CA LEU A 316 17.32 5.69 -2.75
C LEU A 316 16.60 6.51 -3.81
N ASN A 317 15.27 6.62 -3.72
CA ASN A 317 14.46 7.44 -4.61
C ASN A 317 14.88 8.91 -4.56
N ARG A 318 15.06 9.48 -3.37
CA ARG A 318 15.48 10.88 -3.19
C ARG A 318 16.88 11.15 -3.75
N ALA A 319 17.83 10.23 -3.54
CA ALA A 319 19.17 10.30 -4.13
C ALA A 319 19.10 10.26 -5.66
N ALA A 320 18.32 9.32 -6.22
CA ALA A 320 18.15 9.15 -7.65
C ALA A 320 17.38 10.31 -8.31
N TYR A 321 16.38 10.87 -7.66
CA TYR A 321 15.65 12.06 -8.10
C TYR A 321 16.57 13.28 -8.18
N THR A 322 17.37 13.50 -7.15
CA THR A 322 18.35 14.59 -7.11
C THR A 322 19.40 14.41 -8.20
N ALA A 323 19.91 13.19 -8.39
CA ALA A 323 20.84 12.89 -9.47
C ALA A 323 20.21 13.15 -10.85
N GLY A 324 18.92 12.84 -11.05
CA GLY A 324 18.20 13.08 -12.29
C GLY A 324 18.14 14.56 -12.66
N GLY A 325 17.84 15.42 -11.69
CA GLY A 325 17.85 16.86 -11.88
C GLY A 325 19.26 17.40 -12.18
N LEU A 326 20.30 16.86 -11.54
CA LEU A 326 21.70 17.22 -11.80
C LEU A 326 22.18 16.77 -13.18
N VAL A 327 21.69 15.62 -13.67
CA VAL A 327 21.97 15.13 -15.02
C VAL A 327 21.38 16.07 -16.07
N GLU A 328 20.11 16.43 -15.93
CA GLU A 328 19.47 17.36 -16.87
C GLU A 328 20.05 18.77 -16.76
N GLY A 329 20.44 19.20 -15.56
CA GLY A 329 21.15 20.46 -15.34
C GLY A 329 22.57 20.50 -15.93
N GLY A 330 23.08 19.38 -16.45
CA GLY A 330 24.40 19.26 -17.07
C GLY A 330 25.58 19.11 -16.09
N HIS A 331 25.30 18.81 -14.82
CA HIS A 331 26.31 18.74 -13.75
C HIS A 331 26.80 17.32 -13.45
N LEU A 332 26.07 16.30 -13.88
CA LEU A 332 26.41 14.88 -13.73
C LEU A 332 26.09 14.14 -15.03
N SER A 333 26.88 13.14 -15.42
CA SER A 333 26.49 12.32 -16.58
C SER A 333 25.44 11.28 -16.17
N GLY A 334 24.51 10.97 -17.07
CA GLY A 334 23.51 9.93 -16.82
C GLY A 334 24.13 8.54 -16.56
N ALA A 335 25.32 8.27 -17.09
CA ALA A 335 26.04 7.01 -16.84
C ALA A 335 26.66 6.98 -15.44
N ASP A 336 27.24 8.10 -14.99
CA ASP A 336 27.83 8.22 -13.66
C ASP A 336 26.76 8.17 -12.57
N ALA A 337 25.64 8.87 -12.78
CA ALA A 337 24.50 8.85 -11.86
C ALA A 337 24.00 7.42 -11.62
N ARG A 338 23.78 6.66 -12.70
CA ARG A 338 23.32 5.27 -12.63
C ARG A 338 24.32 4.36 -11.93
N SER A 339 25.58 4.44 -12.33
CA SER A 339 26.64 3.61 -11.74
C SER A 339 26.77 3.86 -10.24
N LEU A 340 26.78 5.13 -9.83
CA LEU A 340 26.94 5.53 -8.44
C LEU A 340 25.75 5.09 -7.58
N LEU A 341 24.52 5.30 -8.05
CA LEU A 341 23.31 4.89 -7.34
C LEU A 341 23.16 3.37 -7.26
N ALA A 342 23.46 2.66 -8.35
CA ALA A 342 23.38 1.20 -8.40
C ALA A 342 24.38 0.55 -7.43
N GLU A 343 25.61 1.07 -7.40
CA GLU A 343 26.64 0.56 -6.48
C GLU A 343 26.28 0.83 -5.02
N THR A 344 25.79 2.04 -4.73
CA THR A 344 25.33 2.43 -3.38
C THR A 344 24.17 1.55 -2.93
N ALA A 345 23.19 1.31 -3.81
CA ALA A 345 22.03 0.47 -3.51
C ALA A 345 22.40 -1.01 -3.35
N ARG A 346 23.30 -1.54 -4.18
CA ARG A 346 23.83 -2.91 -4.07
C ARG A 346 24.57 -3.11 -2.76
N THR A 347 25.38 -2.14 -2.36
CA THR A 347 26.10 -2.16 -1.07
C THR A 347 25.13 -2.22 0.11
N ALA A 348 24.03 -1.46 0.05
CA ALA A 348 23.05 -1.39 1.13
C ALA A 348 22.08 -2.59 1.17
N ARG A 349 21.66 -3.08 0.00
CA ARG A 349 20.65 -4.16 -0.17
C ARG A 349 21.00 -5.05 -1.35
N PRO A 350 21.99 -5.95 -1.23
CA PRO A 350 22.44 -6.79 -2.34
C PRO A 350 21.34 -7.74 -2.86
N HIS A 351 20.41 -8.14 -1.99
CA HIS A 351 19.32 -9.05 -2.34
C HIS A 351 18.13 -8.37 -3.07
N GLN A 352 18.15 -7.03 -3.22
CA GLN A 352 17.05 -6.27 -3.85
C GLN A 352 17.45 -5.57 -5.15
N GLU A 353 18.54 -6.01 -5.79
CA GLU A 353 19.17 -5.33 -6.94
C GLU A 353 18.17 -4.90 -8.02
N ARG A 354 17.26 -5.78 -8.45
CA ARG A 354 16.27 -5.47 -9.49
C ARG A 354 15.30 -4.35 -9.07
N ARG A 355 14.77 -4.41 -7.84
CA ARG A 355 13.87 -3.38 -7.29
C ARG A 355 14.59 -2.05 -7.17
N ASN A 356 15.86 -2.08 -6.76
CA ASN A 356 16.66 -0.87 -6.59
C ASN A 356 16.91 -0.17 -7.92
N LEU A 357 17.21 -0.93 -8.98
CA LEU A 357 17.38 -0.37 -10.32
C LEU A 357 16.09 0.29 -10.85
N MET A 358 14.91 -0.30 -10.60
CA MET A 358 13.64 0.32 -10.96
C MET A 358 13.42 1.67 -10.26
N VAL A 359 13.70 1.71 -8.95
CA VAL A 359 13.61 2.94 -8.15
C VAL A 359 14.57 4.00 -8.67
N ILE A 360 15.81 3.60 -9.01
CA ILE A 360 16.84 4.48 -9.57
C ILE A 360 16.40 5.08 -10.91
N GLU A 361 15.99 4.26 -11.88
CA GLU A 361 15.63 4.74 -13.22
C GLU A 361 14.37 5.62 -13.20
N SER A 362 13.35 5.20 -12.44
CA SER A 362 12.11 5.98 -12.29
C SER A 362 12.38 7.34 -11.67
N ALA A 363 13.16 7.38 -10.59
CA ALA A 363 13.50 8.62 -9.91
C ALA A 363 14.46 9.50 -10.72
N LEU A 364 15.47 8.94 -11.40
CA LEU A 364 16.34 9.69 -12.32
C LEU A 364 15.51 10.38 -13.42
N SER A 365 14.58 9.64 -14.04
CA SER A 365 13.68 10.17 -15.07
C SER A 365 12.77 11.27 -14.53
N ALA A 366 12.18 11.07 -13.35
CA ALA A 366 11.33 12.06 -12.68
C ALA A 366 12.12 13.32 -12.28
N GLY A 367 13.35 13.14 -11.81
CA GLY A 367 14.28 14.21 -11.46
C GLY A 367 14.69 15.03 -12.69
N ALA A 368 14.94 14.37 -13.82
CA ALA A 368 15.29 15.05 -15.07
C ALA A 368 14.19 16.01 -15.55
N GLN A 369 12.92 15.80 -15.19
CA GLN A 369 11.84 16.75 -15.50
C GLN A 369 11.96 18.08 -14.71
N ARG A 370 12.86 18.16 -13.72
CA ARG A 370 13.13 19.35 -12.91
C ARG A 370 14.66 19.56 -12.81
N PRO A 371 15.27 20.23 -13.80
CA PRO A 371 16.70 20.49 -13.82
C PRO A 371 17.17 21.17 -12.52
N LEU A 372 18.24 20.64 -11.91
CA LEU A 372 18.85 21.18 -10.70
C LEU A 372 20.16 21.87 -11.07
N HIS A 373 20.27 23.14 -10.70
CA HIS A 373 21.50 23.93 -10.83
C HIS A 373 22.03 24.25 -9.43
N PRO A 374 23.09 23.57 -8.95
CA PRO A 374 23.73 23.90 -7.69
C PRO A 374 24.18 25.37 -7.73
N ARG A 375 23.74 26.20 -6.78
CA ARG A 375 24.21 27.58 -6.71
C ARG A 375 25.71 27.56 -6.46
N GLY A 376 26.48 28.15 -7.36
CA GLY A 376 27.91 28.37 -7.17
C GLY A 376 28.09 29.27 -5.95
N SER A 377 28.51 28.70 -4.82
CA SER A 377 29.13 29.47 -3.75
C SER A 377 30.43 30.03 -4.32
N SER A 378 30.41 31.32 -4.63
CA SER A 378 31.60 32.15 -4.84
C SER A 378 32.40 32.23 -3.56
#